data_AF-A0A9W4L3X4-F1
#
_entry.id   AF-A0A9W4L3X4-F1
#
_cell.length_a   1.000
_cell.length_b   1.000
_cell.length_c   1.000
_cell.angle_alpha   90.00
_cell.angle_beta   90.00
_cell.angle_gamma   90.00
#
_symmetry.space_group_name_H-M   'P 1'
#
loop_
_entity.id
_entity.type
_entity.pdbx_description
1 polymer ?
#
loop_
_entity_poly.entity_id
_entity_poly.type
_entity_poly.pdbx_seq_one_letter_code
_entity_poly.pdbx_strand_id
1 'polypeptide(L)'
;MLTINKGKRNGVEKNMAVITSNGLVGKVKSATDFTASVQLLSSIDKANRVSAIVQGDDKAYGLIEGFDDKKNLLLMKRIPYDKKIKKNSLVITSGYGGIFPKGLLIGKVVDVKVDQYGLNQTAYIEPSTDFYDINNVMVVQREVDGLPKESEGEDEAE
;
A
#
# COMPACT_ATOMS: atom_id res chain seq x y z
N MET A 1 2.30 -13.62 4.53
CA MET A 1 0.85 -13.39 4.42
C MET A 1 0.28 -13.38 5.82
N LEU A 2 -0.84 -12.71 6.04
CA LEU A 2 -1.52 -12.66 7.35
C LEU A 2 -2.99 -13.03 7.15
N THR A 3 -3.63 -13.69 8.12
CA THR A 3 -5.07 -13.94 8.13
C THR A 3 -5.72 -13.08 9.22
N ILE A 4 -6.84 -12.43 8.90
CA ILE A 4 -7.60 -11.61 9.84
C ILE A 4 -8.96 -12.27 10.13
N ASN A 5 -9.49 -12.03 11.33
CA ASN A 5 -10.73 -12.62 11.85
C ASN A 5 -12.01 -11.86 11.42
N LYS A 6 -11.94 -11.15 10.29
CA LYS A 6 -13.07 -10.44 9.66
C LYS A 6 -13.12 -10.81 8.18
N GLY A 7 -14.32 -11.02 7.68
CA GLY A 7 -14.59 -11.48 6.31
C GLY A 7 -15.67 -10.65 5.61
N LYS A 8 -16.27 -11.21 4.56
CA LYS A 8 -17.30 -10.56 3.75
C LYS A 8 -18.50 -10.06 4.57
N ARG A 9 -18.91 -10.81 5.59
CA ARG A 9 -20.01 -10.40 6.50
C ARG A 9 -19.68 -9.15 7.34
N ASN A 10 -18.43 -8.71 7.33
CA ASN A 10 -17.99 -7.48 7.96
C ASN A 10 -17.64 -6.39 6.93
N GLY A 11 -18.05 -6.56 5.67
CA GLY A 11 -17.73 -5.64 4.57
C GLY A 11 -16.30 -5.75 4.05
N VAL A 12 -15.55 -6.80 4.42
CA VAL A 12 -14.17 -6.98 3.94
C VAL A 12 -14.18 -7.53 2.52
N GLU A 13 -13.62 -6.76 1.59
CA GLU A 13 -13.53 -7.15 0.19
C GLU A 13 -12.09 -7.23 -0.32
N LYS A 14 -11.92 -7.94 -1.44
CA LYS A 14 -10.65 -7.99 -2.16
C LYS A 14 -10.20 -6.58 -2.51
N ASN A 15 -8.89 -6.35 -2.42
CA ASN A 15 -8.22 -5.07 -2.70
C ASN A 15 -8.44 -3.96 -1.65
N MET A 16 -9.23 -4.15 -0.59
CA MET A 16 -9.25 -3.18 0.50
C MET A 16 -7.85 -3.05 1.15
N ALA A 17 -7.49 -1.83 1.54
CA ALA A 17 -6.21 -1.55 2.18
C ALA A 17 -6.23 -2.06 3.62
N VAL A 18 -5.10 -2.56 4.11
CA VAL A 18 -4.94 -2.99 5.49
C VAL A 18 -3.85 -2.16 6.13
N ILE A 19 -4.14 -1.53 7.26
CA ILE A 19 -3.24 -0.62 7.98
C ILE A 19 -3.15 -0.98 9.46
N THR A 20 -2.11 -0.49 10.12
CA THR A 20 -2.05 -0.32 11.58
C THR A 20 -2.12 1.16 11.92
N SER A 21 -2.04 1.50 13.22
CA SER A 21 -1.81 2.89 13.66
C SER A 21 -0.51 3.51 13.10
N ASN A 22 0.45 2.67 12.73
CA ASN A 22 1.78 3.11 12.29
C ASN A 22 1.87 3.24 10.77
N GLY A 23 1.02 2.54 10.01
CA GLY A 23 0.96 2.70 8.55
C GLY A 23 0.49 1.45 7.79
N LEU A 24 0.75 1.46 6.49
CA LEU A 24 0.26 0.48 5.54
C LEU A 24 0.91 -0.90 5.75
N VAL A 25 0.07 -1.92 5.93
CA VAL A 25 0.47 -3.32 6.05
C VAL A 25 0.48 -3.99 4.69
N GLY A 26 -0.55 -3.73 3.88
CA GLY A 26 -0.80 -4.42 2.63
C GLY A 26 -2.24 -4.29 2.16
N LYS A 27 -2.75 -5.30 1.47
CA LYS A 27 -4.13 -5.35 0.98
C LYS A 27 -4.77 -6.71 1.17
N VAL A 28 -6.10 -6.74 1.24
CA VAL A 28 -6.87 -7.98 1.22
C VAL A 28 -6.67 -8.68 -0.12
N LYS A 29 -6.19 -9.93 -0.08
CA LYS A 29 -6.01 -10.79 -1.26
C LYS A 29 -7.27 -11.59 -1.56
N SER A 30 -7.91 -12.13 -0.53
CA SER A 30 -9.19 -12.85 -0.61
C SER A 30 -9.93 -12.77 0.72
N ALA A 31 -11.26 -12.91 0.67
CA ALA A 31 -12.12 -12.96 1.86
C ALA A 31 -13.11 -14.13 1.74
N THR A 32 -13.26 -14.86 2.84
CA THR A 32 -14.39 -15.77 3.11
C THR A 32 -15.46 -15.01 3.87
N ASP A 33 -16.55 -15.66 4.28
CA ASP A 33 -17.60 -15.03 5.07
C ASP A 33 -17.11 -14.47 6.40
N PHE A 34 -16.13 -15.13 7.03
CA PHE A 34 -15.72 -14.85 8.41
C PHE A 34 -14.24 -14.45 8.57
N THR A 35 -13.41 -14.71 7.56
CA THR A 35 -11.97 -14.41 7.60
C THR A 35 -11.50 -13.84 6.28
N ALA A 36 -10.34 -13.19 6.29
CA ALA A 36 -9.70 -12.71 5.07
C ALA A 36 -8.18 -12.92 5.11
N SER A 37 -7.60 -13.14 3.94
CA SER A 37 -6.15 -13.21 3.76
C SER A 37 -5.61 -11.87 3.28
N VAL A 38 -4.51 -11.43 3.88
CA VAL A 38 -3.83 -10.16 3.61
C VAL A 38 -2.48 -10.43 2.96
N GLN A 39 -2.28 -9.83 1.80
CA GLN A 39 -0.99 -9.77 1.12
C GLN A 39 -0.22 -8.55 1.63
N LEU A 40 0.85 -8.82 2.38
CA LEU A 40 1.72 -7.82 2.98
C LEU A 40 2.56 -7.08 1.93
N LEU A 41 2.97 -5.83 2.21
CA LEU A 41 3.91 -5.09 1.36
C LEU A 41 5.27 -5.81 1.23
N SER A 42 5.70 -6.54 2.27
CA SER A 42 6.92 -7.36 2.27
C SER A 42 6.84 -8.64 1.42
N SER A 43 5.69 -8.90 0.77
CA SER A 43 5.55 -10.07 -0.10
C SER A 43 6.53 -10.02 -1.30
N ILE A 44 7.18 -11.15 -1.58
CA ILE A 44 8.07 -11.33 -2.75
C ILE A 44 7.34 -11.31 -4.11
N ASP A 45 6.01 -11.25 -4.11
CA ASP A 45 5.21 -11.18 -5.32
C ASP A 45 5.40 -9.83 -6.04
N LYS A 46 6.04 -9.86 -7.22
CA LYS A 46 6.30 -8.66 -8.03
C LYS A 46 5.03 -8.00 -8.60
N ALA A 47 3.89 -8.70 -8.58
CA ALA A 47 2.60 -8.12 -8.93
C ALA A 47 1.99 -7.32 -7.77
N ASN A 48 2.50 -7.49 -6.54
CA ASN A 48 2.10 -6.69 -5.40
C ASN A 48 2.75 -5.30 -5.48
N ARG A 49 2.03 -4.37 -6.10
CA ARG A 49 2.51 -3.00 -6.34
C ARG A 49 1.61 -1.99 -5.65
N VAL A 50 2.24 -0.94 -5.12
CA VAL A 50 1.54 0.22 -4.56
C VAL A 50 2.03 1.48 -5.25
N SER A 51 1.11 2.23 -5.85
CA SER A 51 1.41 3.56 -6.35
C SER A 51 1.68 4.49 -5.17
N ALA A 52 2.88 5.05 -5.11
CA ALA A 52 3.38 5.81 -3.98
C ALA A 52 3.91 7.17 -4.42
N ILE A 53 3.99 8.07 -3.45
CA ILE A 53 4.53 9.42 -3.62
C ILE A 53 5.45 9.75 -2.44
N VAL A 54 6.67 10.17 -2.75
CA VAL A 54 7.60 10.76 -1.80
C VAL A 54 7.18 12.21 -1.56
N GLN A 55 6.97 12.57 -0.30
CA GLN A 55 6.64 13.93 0.11
C GLN A 55 7.87 14.83 0.14
N GLY A 56 7.67 16.09 -0.18
CA GLY A 56 8.70 17.13 -0.22
C GLY A 56 8.30 18.27 -1.16
N ASP A 57 9.22 19.22 -1.34
CA ASP A 57 9.05 20.35 -2.25
C ASP A 57 8.89 19.88 -3.71
N ASP A 58 9.71 18.89 -4.10
CA ASP A 58 9.63 18.20 -5.39
C ASP A 58 9.06 16.79 -5.18
N LYS A 59 7.73 16.66 -5.34
CA LYS A 59 7.02 15.40 -5.21
C LYS A 59 7.49 14.40 -6.26
N ALA A 60 7.86 13.20 -5.80
CA ALA A 60 8.33 12.13 -6.66
C ALA A 60 7.37 10.94 -6.62
N TYR A 61 6.85 10.53 -7.78
CA TYR A 61 5.96 9.38 -7.92
C TYR A 61 6.75 8.13 -8.31
N GLY A 62 6.24 6.97 -7.92
CA GLY A 62 6.85 5.69 -8.22
C GLY A 62 5.98 4.53 -7.74
N LEU A 63 6.54 3.32 -7.82
CA LEU A 63 5.87 2.10 -7.41
C LEU A 63 6.67 1.41 -6.32
N ILE A 64 6.04 1.13 -5.17
CA ILE A 64 6.56 0.13 -4.24
C ILE A 64 6.49 -1.21 -4.98
N GLU A 65 7.65 -1.76 -5.33
CA GLU A 65 7.81 -2.99 -6.11
C GLU A 65 9.06 -3.74 -5.61
N GLY A 66 8.83 -4.56 -4.59
CA GLY A 66 9.83 -5.42 -3.97
C GLY A 66 10.20 -5.02 -2.55
N PHE A 67 10.83 -5.98 -1.87
CA PHE A 67 11.24 -5.88 -0.48
C PHE A 67 12.61 -6.55 -0.34
N ASP A 68 13.54 -5.86 0.30
CA ASP A 68 14.84 -6.39 0.71
C ASP A 68 14.70 -6.95 2.13
N ASP A 69 14.46 -8.26 2.22
CA ASP A 69 14.24 -8.98 3.48
C ASP A 69 15.43 -8.88 4.44
N LYS A 70 16.66 -8.84 3.91
CA LYS A 70 17.88 -8.74 4.74
C LYS A 70 18.01 -7.38 5.42
N LYS A 71 17.51 -6.33 4.79
CA LYS A 71 17.57 -4.96 5.31
C LYS A 71 16.25 -4.47 5.89
N ASN A 72 15.18 -5.24 5.75
CA ASN A 72 13.81 -4.84 6.05
C ASN A 72 13.41 -3.53 5.34
N LEU A 73 13.73 -3.40 4.04
CA LEU A 73 13.46 -2.19 3.26
C LEU A 73 12.51 -2.46 2.09
N LEU A 74 11.51 -1.59 1.93
CA LEU A 74 10.69 -1.54 0.73
C LEU A 74 11.44 -0.82 -0.40
N LEU A 75 11.21 -1.26 -1.65
CA LEU A 75 11.83 -0.66 -2.83
C LEU A 75 10.81 0.14 -3.63
N MET A 76 10.97 1.46 -3.68
CA MET A 76 10.19 2.32 -4.56
C MET A 76 10.96 2.58 -5.85
N LYS A 77 10.46 2.02 -6.96
CA LYS A 77 11.11 2.05 -8.28
C LYS A 77 10.41 3.00 -9.23
N ARG A 78 11.04 3.21 -10.38
CA ARG A 78 10.53 4.01 -11.52
C ARG A 78 10.32 5.48 -11.16
N ILE A 79 11.18 5.98 -10.29
CA ILE A 79 11.22 7.39 -9.96
C ILE A 79 12.12 8.05 -11.02
N PRO A 80 11.67 9.11 -11.72
CA PRO A 80 12.54 9.84 -12.64
C PRO A 80 13.82 10.34 -11.94
N TYR A 81 14.97 10.25 -12.62
CA TYR A 81 16.28 10.58 -12.02
C TYR A 81 16.42 12.08 -11.66
N ASP A 82 15.67 12.95 -12.32
CA ASP A 82 15.68 14.40 -12.12
C ASP A 82 14.95 14.83 -10.83
N LYS A 83 14.20 13.91 -10.20
CA LYS A 83 13.53 14.16 -8.93
C LYS A 83 14.49 14.23 -7.76
N LYS A 84 14.36 15.28 -6.96
CA LYS A 84 15.20 15.49 -5.77
C LYS A 84 14.56 14.86 -4.54
N ILE A 85 15.05 13.68 -4.16
CA ILE A 85 14.60 12.96 -2.96
C ILE A 85 15.55 13.21 -1.79
N LYS A 86 15.00 13.66 -0.66
CA LYS A 86 15.75 13.87 0.59
C LYS A 86 15.63 12.63 1.48
N LYS A 87 16.70 12.29 2.20
CA LYS A 87 16.65 11.29 3.28
C LYS A 87 15.61 11.73 4.33
N ASN A 88 14.93 10.77 4.93
CA ASN A 88 13.83 10.93 5.88
C ASN A 88 12.53 11.52 5.29
N SER A 89 12.45 11.76 3.99
CA SER A 89 11.17 12.10 3.34
C SER A 89 10.12 11.01 3.57
N LEU A 90 8.90 11.42 3.92
CA LEU A 90 7.78 10.51 4.07
C LEU A 90 7.36 9.94 2.72
N VAL A 91 6.99 8.67 2.70
CA VAL A 91 6.39 8.01 1.55
C VAL A 91 4.98 7.59 1.90
N ILE A 92 4.02 7.97 1.05
CA ILE A 92 2.59 7.68 1.24
C ILE A 92 1.99 7.09 -0.03
N THR A 93 0.82 6.47 0.06
CA THR A 93 0.06 6.02 -1.12
C THR A 93 -0.39 7.23 -1.95
N SER A 94 -0.20 7.16 -3.28
CA SER A 94 -0.58 8.25 -4.18
C SER A 94 -2.06 8.21 -4.59
N GLY A 95 -2.68 7.03 -4.52
CA GLY A 95 -4.04 6.77 -5.00
C GLY A 95 -4.16 6.51 -6.51
N TYR A 96 -3.08 6.65 -7.30
CA TYR A 96 -3.13 6.51 -8.77
C TYR A 96 -3.39 5.08 -9.25
N GLY A 97 -3.12 4.07 -8.43
CA GLY A 97 -3.38 2.67 -8.78
C GLY A 97 -4.84 2.23 -8.61
N GLY A 98 -5.75 3.12 -8.21
CA GLY A 98 -7.18 2.80 -8.02
C GLY A 98 -7.52 1.94 -6.79
N ILE A 99 -6.56 1.17 -6.28
CA ILE A 99 -6.75 0.23 -5.16
C ILE A 99 -6.67 0.94 -3.80
N PHE A 100 -5.53 1.56 -3.50
CA PHE A 100 -5.31 2.17 -2.19
C PHE A 100 -5.93 3.57 -2.15
N PRO A 101 -6.57 3.98 -1.03
CA PRO A 101 -6.83 5.39 -0.75
C PRO A 101 -5.52 6.20 -0.82
N LYS A 102 -5.61 7.47 -1.18
CA LYS A 102 -4.47 8.39 -1.14
C LYS A 102 -4.16 8.76 0.31
N GLY A 103 -2.87 8.86 0.65
CA GLY A 103 -2.44 9.43 1.93
C GLY A 103 -2.06 8.45 3.04
N LEU A 104 -2.13 7.14 2.79
CA LEU A 104 -1.73 6.14 3.78
C LEU A 104 -0.20 6.12 3.91
N LEU A 105 0.31 6.24 5.13
CA LEU A 105 1.74 6.21 5.41
C LEU A 105 2.33 4.84 5.07
N ILE A 106 3.43 4.83 4.32
CA ILE A 106 4.18 3.61 3.97
C ILE A 106 5.47 3.54 4.78
N GLY A 107 6.18 4.66 4.91
CA GLY A 107 7.51 4.67 5.52
C GLY A 107 8.30 5.94 5.25
N LYS A 108 9.63 5.84 5.42
CA LYS A 108 10.57 6.94 5.20
C LYS A 108 11.71 6.53 4.28
N VAL A 109 12.16 7.44 3.44
CA VAL A 109 13.34 7.21 2.58
C VAL A 109 14.61 7.14 3.43
N VAL A 110 15.38 6.07 3.28
CA VAL A 110 16.68 5.91 3.96
C VAL A 110 17.87 5.99 3.01
N ASP A 111 17.68 5.63 1.74
CA ASP A 111 18.71 5.63 0.69
C ASP A 111 18.08 5.77 -0.69
N VAL A 112 18.84 6.25 -1.68
CA VAL A 112 18.41 6.39 -3.07
C VAL A 112 19.53 5.97 -4.00
N LYS A 113 19.22 5.11 -4.98
CA LYS A 113 20.19 4.63 -5.96
C LYS A 113 19.67 4.83 -7.38
N VAL A 114 20.49 5.45 -8.21
CA VAL A 114 20.23 5.57 -9.65
C VAL A 114 20.34 4.19 -10.29
N ASP A 115 19.47 3.90 -11.25
CA ASP A 115 19.55 2.68 -12.04
C ASP A 115 20.79 2.67 -12.95
N GLN A 116 21.13 1.50 -13.48
CA GLN A 116 22.31 1.32 -14.33
C GLN A 116 22.27 2.11 -15.64
N TYR A 117 21.09 2.59 -16.07
CA TYR A 117 20.90 3.34 -17.30
C TYR A 117 20.84 4.86 -17.06
N GLY A 118 20.85 5.31 -15.80
CA GLY A 118 20.76 6.71 -15.44
C GLY A 118 19.39 7.36 -15.66
N LEU A 119 18.35 6.58 -16.00
CA LEU A 119 17.04 7.12 -16.38
C LEU A 119 16.07 7.20 -15.20
N ASN A 120 16.13 6.21 -14.31
CA ASN A 120 15.35 6.19 -13.09
C ASN A 120 16.24 6.03 -11.87
N GLN A 121 15.65 6.24 -10.71
CA GLN A 121 16.21 5.94 -9.42
C GLN A 121 15.24 5.08 -8.61
N THR A 122 15.81 4.35 -7.65
CA THR A 122 15.10 3.54 -6.67
C THR A 122 15.34 4.13 -5.29
N ALA A 123 14.26 4.48 -4.59
CA ALA A 123 14.32 4.85 -3.19
C ALA A 123 14.12 3.61 -2.32
N TYR A 124 14.99 3.44 -1.33
CA TYR A 124 14.88 2.43 -0.29
C TYR A 124 14.14 3.04 0.88
N ILE A 125 13.11 2.34 1.34
CA ILE A 125 12.14 2.87 2.31
C ILE A 125 12.14 1.97 3.54
N GLU A 126 12.40 2.57 4.69
CA GLU A 126 12.13 1.95 5.98
C GLU A 126 10.61 1.95 6.19
N PRO A 127 9.96 0.78 6.27
CA PRO A 127 8.52 0.69 6.46
C PRO A 127 8.14 1.27 7.83
N SER A 128 7.01 1.97 7.91
CA SER A 128 6.52 2.50 9.19
C SER A 128 5.86 1.43 10.07
N THR A 129 5.50 0.30 9.48
CA THR A 129 4.92 -0.87 10.17
C THR A 129 5.93 -2.00 10.21
N ASP A 130 6.08 -2.63 11.38
CA ASP A 130 6.80 -3.88 11.52
C ASP A 130 5.92 -5.03 10.98
N PHE A 131 6.40 -5.73 9.95
CA PHE A 131 5.66 -6.84 9.34
C PHE A 131 5.76 -8.16 10.13
N TYR A 132 6.63 -8.23 11.14
CA TYR A 132 6.83 -9.42 11.98
C TYR A 132 6.03 -9.36 13.28
N ASP A 133 5.58 -8.17 13.70
CA ASP A 133 4.75 -7.98 14.90
C ASP A 133 3.48 -7.18 14.57
N ILE A 134 2.45 -7.91 14.11
CA ILE A 134 1.13 -7.34 13.78
C ILE A 134 0.07 -8.04 14.61
N ASN A 135 -0.49 -7.31 15.59
CA ASN A 135 -1.57 -7.82 16.45
C ASN A 135 -2.95 -7.29 16.05
N ASN A 136 -3.05 -6.00 15.75
CA ASN A 136 -4.31 -5.33 15.41
C ASN A 136 -4.17 -4.60 14.08
N VAL A 137 -5.21 -4.68 13.25
CA VAL A 137 -5.27 -4.00 11.95
C VAL A 137 -6.63 -3.36 11.73
N MET A 138 -6.65 -2.37 10.84
CA MET A 138 -7.85 -1.75 10.31
C MET A 138 -7.92 -2.04 8.81
N VAL A 139 -9.11 -2.40 8.33
CA VAL A 139 -9.40 -2.55 6.90
C VAL A 139 -10.04 -1.26 6.42
N VAL A 140 -9.47 -0.64 5.40
CA VAL A 140 -9.89 0.66 4.88
C VAL A 140 -10.46 0.47 3.49
N GLN A 141 -11.76 0.76 3.38
CA GLN A 141 -12.44 0.88 2.10
C GLN A 141 -12.06 2.21 1.44
N ARG A 142 -11.73 2.14 0.15
CA ARG A 142 -11.56 3.35 -0.66
C ARG A 142 -12.93 3.81 -1.12
N GLU A 143 -13.36 4.98 -0.66
CA GLU A 143 -14.44 5.69 -1.33
C GLU A 143 -13.87 6.45 -2.54
N VAL A 144 -14.56 6.37 -3.68
CA VAL A 144 -14.25 7.15 -4.88
C VAL A 144 -15.30 8.24 -4.97
N ASP A 145 -14.88 9.50 -4.90
CA ASP A 145 -15.79 10.64 -5.08
C ASP A 145 -16.51 10.52 -6.44
N GLY A 146 -17.84 10.47 -6.41
CA GLY A 146 -18.70 10.52 -7.60
C GLY A 146 -19.17 9.18 -8.18
N LEU A 147 -18.86 8.03 -7.57
CA LEU A 147 -19.55 6.77 -7.91
C LEU A 147 -20.79 6.60 -7.03
N PRO A 148 -21.99 6.37 -7.60
CA PRO A 148 -23.15 6.04 -6.79
C PRO A 148 -22.85 4.77 -6.00
N LYS A 149 -23.19 4.77 -4.71
CA LYS A 149 -23.25 3.54 -3.92
C LYS A 149 -24.28 2.67 -4.62
N GLU A 150 -23.92 1.48 -5.07
CA GLU A 150 -24.92 0.49 -5.51
C GLU A 150 -25.90 0.35 -4.35
N SER A 151 -27.14 0.79 -4.57
CA SER A 151 -28.22 0.60 -3.61
C SER A 151 -28.38 -0.90 -3.42
N GLU A 152 -28.24 -1.38 -2.18
CA GLU A 152 -28.72 -2.70 -1.81
C GLU A 152 -30.18 -2.79 -2.29
N GLY A 153 -30.44 -3.76 -3.16
CA GLY A 153 -31.74 -3.92 -3.78
C GLY A 153 -32.82 -3.97 -2.72
N GLU A 154 -33.85 -3.14 -2.89
CA GLU A 154 -35.13 -3.35 -2.24
C GLU A 154 -35.64 -4.71 -2.73
N ASP A 155 -35.55 -5.72 -1.87
CA ASP A 155 -36.35 -6.93 -2.02
C ASP A 155 -37.82 -6.49 -1.92
N GLU A 156 -38.42 -6.19 -3.07
CA GLU A 156 -39.88 -6.13 -3.21
C GLU A 156 -40.40 -7.54 -2.90
N ALA A 157 -40.88 -7.71 -1.67
CA ALA A 157 -41.73 -8.81 -1.29
C ALA A 157 -43.11 -8.61 -1.93
N GLU A 158 -43.48 -9.50 -2.85
CA GLU A 158 -44.89 -9.83 -3.14
C GLU A 158 -45.25 -11.19 -2.52
#